data_AF-A0A947KB98-F1
#
_entry.id   AF-A0A947KB98-F1
#
_cell.length_a   1.000
_cell.length_b   1.000
_cell.length_c   1.000
_cell.angle_alpha   90.00
_cell.angle_beta   90.00
_cell.angle_gamma   90.00
#
_symmetry.space_group_name_H-M   'P 1'
#
loop_
_entity.id
_entity.type
_entity.pdbx_description
1 polymer ?
#
loop_
_entity_poly.entity_id
_entity_poly.type
_entity_poly.pdbx_seq_one_letter_code
_entity_poly.pdbx_strand_id
1 'polypeptide(L)'
;MIPFYFFESLIFLIFGLVLILKNVLIKNLLKYIHEKNLFFIPGFIEIIMGLSTLYFRHDTQLSSLVFLVGILLFIDGVFYLLMSDKLSSTIEWMLKLEDKSFRIYGLFIIIIAAGLVSSAFFIVQ
;
A
#
# COMPACT_ATOMS: atom_id res chain seq x y z
N MET A 1 -12.83 -1.48 -14.60
CA MET A 1 -11.44 -1.98 -14.57
C MET A 1 -10.42 -0.86 -14.86
N ILE A 2 -10.38 -0.21 -16.03
CA ILE A 2 -9.45 0.94 -16.25
C ILE A 2 -9.51 2.00 -15.15
N PRO A 3 -10.71 2.49 -14.73
CA PRO A 3 -10.78 3.49 -13.68
C PRO A 3 -10.27 2.98 -12.32
N PHE A 4 -10.35 1.67 -12.08
CA PHE A 4 -9.85 1.04 -10.85
C PHE A 4 -8.32 1.12 -10.80
N TYR A 5 -7.62 0.73 -11.86
CA TYR A 5 -6.15 0.82 -11.90
C TYR A 5 -5.64 2.26 -11.78
N PHE A 6 -6.30 3.23 -12.42
CA PHE A 6 -5.95 4.64 -12.24
C PHE A 6 -6.18 5.11 -10.80
N PHE A 7 -7.29 4.72 -10.19
CA PHE A 7 -7.59 5.07 -8.81
C PHE A 7 -6.60 4.47 -7.83
N GLU A 8 -6.31 3.17 -7.93
CA GLU A 8 -5.34 2.48 -7.09
C GLU A 8 -3.93 3.08 -7.24
N SER A 9 -3.52 3.33 -8.49
CA SER A 9 -2.25 3.98 -8.78
C SER A 9 -2.16 5.37 -8.18
N LEU A 10 -3.25 6.15 -8.22
CA LEU A 10 -3.30 7.48 -7.66
C LEU A 10 -3.14 7.45 -6.13
N ILE A 11 -3.77 6.48 -5.45
CA ILE A 11 -3.57 6.27 -4.01
C ILE A 11 -2.10 6.02 -3.70
N PHE A 12 -1.47 5.08 -4.40
CA PHE A 12 -0.05 4.79 -4.17
C PHE A 12 0.87 5.95 -4.55
N LEU A 13 0.58 6.67 -5.63
CA LEU A 13 1.35 7.84 -6.02
C LEU A 13 1.29 8.92 -4.93
N ILE A 14 0.10 9.21 -4.41
CA ILE A 14 -0.08 10.18 -3.31
C ILE A 14 0.69 9.70 -2.08
N PHE A 15 0.51 8.43 -1.68
CA PHE A 15 1.19 7.88 -0.50
C PHE A 15 2.72 7.91 -0.64
N GLY A 16 3.24 7.53 -1.81
CA GLY A 16 4.67 7.58 -2.14
C GLY A 16 5.23 9.00 -2.12
N LEU A 17 4.50 9.97 -2.67
CA LEU A 17 4.89 11.38 -2.62
C LEU A 17 4.89 11.93 -1.19
N VAL A 18 3.89 11.57 -0.37
CA VAL A 18 3.85 11.96 1.05
C VAL A 18 5.03 11.34 1.82
N LEU A 19 5.36 10.08 1.56
CA LEU A 19 6.55 9.43 2.14
C LEU A 19 7.85 10.14 1.78
N ILE A 20 7.99 10.63 0.54
CA ILE A 20 9.22 11.31 0.09
C ILE A 20 9.30 12.74 0.66
N LEU A 21 8.23 13.51 0.54
CA LEU A 21 8.23 14.96 0.78
C LEU A 21 7.85 15.33 2.22
N LYS A 22 7.05 14.50 2.88
CA LYS A 22 6.40 14.79 4.17
C LYS A 22 6.31 13.55 5.07
N ASN A 23 7.39 12.75 5.15
CA ASN A 23 7.49 11.56 6.00
C ASN A 23 7.04 11.77 7.47
N VAL A 24 7.23 12.97 8.02
CA VAL A 24 6.76 13.34 9.37
C VAL A 24 5.24 13.15 9.51
N LEU A 25 4.45 13.43 8.46
CA LEU A 25 3.01 13.19 8.48
C LEU A 25 2.68 11.71 8.60
N ILE A 26 3.41 10.84 7.89
CA ILE A 26 3.23 9.39 7.97
C ILE A 26 3.63 8.87 9.36
N LYS A 27 4.75 9.35 9.91
CA LYS A 27 5.17 8.99 11.28
C LYS A 27 4.11 9.40 12.31
N ASN A 28 3.55 10.60 12.18
CA ASN A 28 2.47 11.08 13.07
C ASN A 28 1.19 10.24 12.91
N LEU A 29 0.83 9.87 11.67
CA LEU A 29 -0.32 9.00 11.40
C LEU A 29 -0.13 7.60 12.01
N LEU A 30 1.04 6.99 11.81
CA LEU A 30 1.37 5.68 12.39
C LEU A 30 1.32 5.73 13.92
N LYS A 31 1.88 6.79 14.52
CA LYS A 31 1.81 7.03 15.96
C LYS A 31 0.35 7.16 16.44
N TYR A 32 -0.48 7.90 15.73
CA TYR A 32 -1.90 8.05 16.06
C TYR A 32 -2.66 6.71 15.98
N ILE A 33 -2.44 5.94 14.90
CA ILE A 33 -3.04 4.61 14.73
C ILE A 33 -2.63 3.69 15.87
N HIS A 34 -1.36 3.69 16.24
CA HIS A 34 -0.82 2.90 17.34
C HIS A 34 -1.41 3.32 18.70
N GLU A 35 -1.37 4.61 19.04
CA GLU A 35 -1.90 5.10 20.33
C GLU A 35 -3.40 4.86 20.51
N LYS A 36 -4.16 4.82 19.41
CA LYS A 36 -5.60 4.59 19.42
C LYS A 36 -6.01 3.14 19.13
N ASN A 37 -5.04 2.23 18.94
CA ASN A 37 -5.26 0.84 18.54
C ASN A 37 -6.17 0.71 17.30
N LEU A 38 -6.02 1.62 16.33
CA LEU A 38 -6.85 1.70 15.12
C LEU A 38 -6.30 0.87 13.95
N PHE A 39 -5.48 -0.15 14.23
CA PHE A 39 -4.86 -1.02 13.21
C PHE A 39 -5.89 -1.69 12.30
N PHE A 40 -7.13 -1.85 12.76
CA PHE A 40 -8.21 -2.40 11.95
C PHE A 40 -8.54 -1.54 10.72
N ILE A 41 -8.36 -0.22 10.78
CA ILE A 41 -8.69 0.70 9.70
C ILE A 41 -7.77 0.47 8.49
N PRO A 42 -6.43 0.64 8.59
CA PRO A 42 -5.54 0.36 7.47
C PRO A 42 -5.66 -1.11 7.04
N GLY A 43 -5.79 -2.06 7.97
CA GLY A 43 -5.93 -3.46 7.64
C GLY A 43 -7.14 -3.79 6.76
N PHE A 44 -8.31 -3.23 7.09
CA PHE A 44 -9.52 -3.45 6.29
C PHE A 44 -9.45 -2.77 4.92
N ILE A 45 -8.87 -1.56 4.85
CA ILE A 45 -8.65 -0.85 3.59
C ILE A 45 -7.73 -1.66 2.67
N GLU A 46 -6.62 -2.17 3.19
CA GLU A 46 -5.65 -2.97 2.44
C GLU A 46 -6.24 -4.30 1.97
N ILE A 47 -7.06 -4.97 2.79
CA ILE A 47 -7.76 -6.20 2.38
C ILE A 47 -8.72 -5.90 1.22
N ILE A 48 -9.55 -4.85 1.32
CA ILE A 48 -10.49 -4.49 0.26
C ILE A 48 -9.74 -4.15 -1.02
N MET A 49 -8.68 -3.35 -0.92
CA MET A 49 -7.85 -3.02 -2.07
C MET A 49 -7.23 -4.29 -2.65
N GLY A 50 -6.54 -5.09 -1.86
CA GLY A 50 -5.87 -6.31 -2.32
C GLY A 50 -6.82 -7.30 -2.99
N LEU A 51 -8.00 -7.53 -2.43
CA LEU A 51 -9.02 -8.38 -3.06
C LEU A 51 -9.55 -7.78 -4.36
N SER A 52 -9.77 -6.46 -4.42
CA SER A 52 -10.20 -5.78 -5.64
C SER A 52 -9.13 -5.87 -6.74
N THR A 53 -7.86 -5.68 -6.37
CA THR A 53 -6.71 -5.80 -7.27
C THR A 53 -6.58 -7.23 -7.81
N LEU A 54 -6.76 -8.23 -6.95
CA LEU A 54 -6.78 -9.64 -7.35
C LEU A 54 -7.98 -10.00 -8.23
N TYR A 55 -9.15 -9.40 -7.98
CA TYR A 55 -10.33 -9.60 -8.80
C TYR A 55 -10.12 -9.10 -10.24
N PHE A 56 -9.57 -7.90 -10.42
CA PHE A 56 -9.36 -7.31 -11.74
C PHE A 56 -8.11 -7.83 -12.48
N ARG A 57 -7.23 -8.61 -11.83
CA ARG A 57 -5.93 -9.04 -12.39
C ARG A 57 -6.01 -9.72 -13.76
N HIS A 58 -7.13 -10.37 -14.07
CA HIS A 58 -7.32 -11.13 -15.31
C HIS A 58 -7.56 -10.22 -16.51
N ASP A 59 -7.87 -8.95 -16.28
CA ASP A 59 -8.23 -8.02 -17.33
C ASP A 59 -6.97 -7.34 -17.95
N THR A 60 -5.77 -7.58 -17.43
CA THR A 60 -4.51 -6.97 -17.91
C THR A 60 -3.46 -8.01 -18.30
N GLN A 61 -2.64 -7.69 -19.30
CA GLN A 61 -1.48 -8.49 -19.70
C GLN A 61 -0.38 -8.50 -18.61
N LEU A 62 -0.38 -7.49 -17.73
CA LEU A 62 0.52 -7.42 -16.56
C LEU A 62 -0.04 -8.17 -15.34
N SER A 63 -0.80 -9.24 -15.57
CA SER A 63 -1.51 -10.01 -14.55
C SER A 63 -0.60 -10.46 -13.39
N SER A 64 0.65 -10.86 -13.65
CA SER A 64 1.62 -11.25 -12.62
C SER A 64 2.00 -10.10 -11.67
N LEU A 65 2.15 -8.88 -12.19
CA LEU A 65 2.42 -7.69 -11.38
C LEU A 65 1.23 -7.37 -10.49
N VAL A 66 0.03 -7.32 -11.09
CA VAL A 66 -1.22 -7.03 -10.36
C VAL A 66 -1.50 -8.10 -9.32
N PHE A 67 -1.23 -9.37 -9.63
CA PHE A 67 -1.31 -10.48 -8.69
C PHE A 67 -0.39 -10.28 -7.50
N LEU A 68 0.88 -9.92 -7.73
CA LEU A 68 1.84 -9.67 -6.66
C LEU A 68 1.39 -8.51 -5.77
N VAL A 69 0.99 -7.38 -6.36
CA VAL A 69 0.50 -6.20 -5.62
C VAL A 69 -0.73 -6.55 -4.79
N GLY A 70 -1.70 -7.24 -5.40
CA GLY A 70 -2.94 -7.61 -4.72
C GLY A 70 -2.72 -8.59 -3.56
N ILE A 71 -1.82 -9.57 -3.71
CA ILE A 71 -1.45 -10.48 -2.61
C ILE A 71 -0.71 -9.73 -1.50
N LEU A 72 0.23 -8.85 -1.83
CA LEU A 72 0.97 -8.10 -0.82
C LEU A 72 0.04 -7.23 0.02
N LEU A 73 -0.88 -6.50 -0.61
CA LEU A 73 -1.91 -5.72 0.09
C LEU A 73 -2.81 -6.60 0.96
N PHE A 74 -3.26 -7.73 0.41
CA PHE A 74 -4.13 -8.63 1.16
C PHE A 74 -3.43 -9.20 2.40
N ILE A 75 -2.19 -9.66 2.24
CA ILE A 75 -1.40 -10.22 3.36
C ILE A 75 -1.08 -9.15 4.40
N ASP A 76 -0.66 -7.95 3.97
CA ASP A 76 -0.36 -6.84 4.88
C ASP A 76 -1.61 -6.47 5.69
N GLY A 77 -2.75 -6.34 5.01
CA GLY A 77 -4.02 -6.05 5.67
C GLY A 77 -4.47 -7.14 6.65
N VAL A 78 -4.23 -8.42 6.33
CA VAL A 78 -4.46 -9.54 7.26
C VAL A 78 -3.53 -9.45 8.48
N PHE A 79 -2.26 -9.07 8.30
CA PHE A 79 -1.35 -8.88 9.42
C PHE A 79 -1.82 -7.76 10.35
N TYR A 80 -2.26 -6.61 9.81
CA TYR A 80 -2.84 -5.53 10.59
C TYR A 80 -4.00 -5.98 11.50
N LEU A 81 -4.80 -6.97 11.07
CA LEU A 81 -5.93 -7.49 11.84
C LEU A 81 -5.56 -8.61 12.81
N LEU A 82 -4.73 -9.56 12.40
CA LEU A 82 -4.46 -10.79 13.18
C LEU A 82 -3.28 -10.66 14.13
N MET A 83 -2.38 -9.71 13.89
CA MET A 83 -1.10 -9.60 14.60
C MET A 83 -0.89 -8.21 15.18
N SER A 84 -1.97 -7.52 15.58
CA SER A 84 -1.95 -6.16 16.14
C SER A 84 -0.89 -5.98 17.23
N ASP A 85 -0.75 -6.96 18.12
CA ASP A 85 0.20 -6.90 19.23
C ASP A 85 1.65 -6.94 18.76
N LYS A 86 1.97 -7.72 17.73
CA LYS A 86 3.31 -7.77 17.13
C LYS A 86 3.56 -6.59 16.19
N LEU A 87 2.51 -6.08 15.55
CA LEU A 87 2.56 -4.86 14.74
C LEU A 87 2.91 -3.64 15.57
N SER A 88 2.48 -3.60 16.82
CA SER A 88 2.85 -2.56 17.78
C SER A 88 4.37 -2.38 17.84
N SER A 89 5.12 -3.48 18.02
CA SER A 89 6.59 -3.47 18.02
C SER A 89 7.20 -3.09 16.67
N THR A 90 6.58 -3.53 15.56
CA THR A 90 7.02 -3.15 14.21
C THR A 90 6.83 -1.65 13.96
N ILE A 91 5.71 -1.05 14.39
CA ILE A 91 5.49 0.40 14.27
C ILE A 91 6.49 1.17 15.12
N GLU A 92 6.75 0.75 16.36
CA GLU A 92 7.77 1.39 17.20
C GLU A 92 9.16 1.34 16.55
N TRP A 93 9.51 0.22 15.93
CA TRP A 93 10.75 0.09 15.16
C TRP A 93 10.73 1.02 13.93
N MET A 94 9.64 1.07 13.17
CA MET A 94 9.49 1.96 12.02
C MET A 94 9.60 3.44 12.39
N LEU A 95 9.04 3.86 13.52
CA LEU A 95 9.12 5.24 14.01
C LEU A 95 10.55 5.67 14.32
N LYS A 96 11.44 4.72 14.66
CA LYS A 96 12.87 4.95 14.92
C LYS A 96 13.73 4.96 13.65
N LEU A 97 13.19 4.57 12.50
CA LEU A 97 13.94 4.58 11.25
C LEU A 97 14.28 6.01 10.80
N GLU A 98 15.45 6.13 10.19
CA GLU A 98 15.90 7.35 9.54
C GLU A 98 14.95 7.77 8.42
N ASP A 99 14.87 9.08 8.21
CA ASP A 99 14.05 9.68 7.17
C ASP A 99 14.41 9.20 5.75
N LYS A 100 15.67 8.84 5.53
CA LYS A 100 16.15 8.27 4.27
C LYS A 100 15.44 6.96 3.92
N SER A 101 15.19 6.10 4.91
CA SER A 101 14.50 4.82 4.71
C SER A 101 13.05 5.02 4.23
N PHE A 102 12.34 6.00 4.80
CA PHE A 102 11.00 6.37 4.35
C PHE A 102 10.98 6.90 2.92
N ARG A 103 11.99 7.68 2.52
CA ARG A 103 12.11 8.18 1.14
C ARG A 103 12.37 7.06 0.13
N ILE A 104 13.25 6.10 0.48
CA ILE A 104 13.51 4.92 -0.36
C ILE A 104 12.24 4.09 -0.52
N TYR A 105 11.52 3.87 0.58
CA TYR A 105 10.23 3.17 0.52
C TYR A 105 9.21 3.94 -0.34
N GLY A 106 9.13 5.26 -0.21
CA GLY A 106 8.28 6.09 -1.06
C GLY A 106 8.61 5.98 -2.55
N LEU A 107 9.89 5.92 -2.93
CA LEU A 107 10.31 5.67 -4.32
C LEU A 107 9.85 4.30 -4.82
N PHE A 108 9.97 3.26 -3.98
CA PHE A 108 9.47 1.93 -4.30
C PHE A 108 7.94 1.93 -4.54
N ILE A 109 7.18 2.62 -3.69
CA ILE A 109 5.72 2.77 -3.87
C ILE A 109 5.38 3.51 -5.17
N ILE A 110 6.15 4.54 -5.55
CA ILE A 110 5.94 5.25 -6.84
C ILE A 110 6.21 4.32 -8.04
N ILE A 111 7.21 3.44 -7.95
CA ILE A 111 7.48 2.44 -9.00
C ILE A 111 6.29 1.48 -9.13
N ILE A 112 5.72 1.02 -8.01
CA ILE A 112 4.50 0.20 -8.03
C ILE A 112 3.34 0.96 -8.68
N ALA A 113 3.13 2.22 -8.30
CA ALA A 113 2.09 3.06 -8.90
C ALA A 113 2.25 3.18 -10.42
N ALA A 114 3.47 3.38 -10.93
CA ALA A 114 3.75 3.41 -12.36
C ALA A 114 3.44 2.08 -13.06
N GLY A 115 3.73 0.95 -12.40
CA GLY A 115 3.41 -0.38 -12.89
C GLY A 115 1.88 -0.64 -12.97
N LEU A 116 1.12 -0.16 -11.99
CA LEU A 116 -0.35 -0.24 -12.01
C LEU A 116 -0.96 0.68 -13.08
N VAL A 117 -0.43 1.90 -13.28
CA VAL A 117 -0.84 2.77 -14.39
C VAL A 117 -0.60 2.06 -15.72
N SER A 118 0.56 1.43 -15.89
CA SER A 118 0.87 0.65 -17.10
C SER A 118 -0.14 -0.48 -17.30
N SER A 119 -0.57 -1.14 -16.23
CA SER A 119 -1.57 -2.23 -16.29
C SER A 119 -2.92 -1.75 -16.85
N ALA A 120 -3.26 -0.47 -16.67
CA ALA A 120 -4.46 0.15 -17.25
C ALA A 120 -4.37 0.33 -18.78
N PHE A 121 -3.16 0.37 -19.35
CA PHE A 121 -2.94 0.53 -20.80
C PHE A 121 -2.77 -0.81 -21.53
N PHE A 122 -2.34 -1.87 -20.84
CA PHE A 122 -2.14 -3.21 -21.43
C PHE A 122 -3.30 -4.16 -21.12
N ILE A 123 -4.50 -3.82 -21.57
CA ILE A 123 -5.74 -4.59 -21.31
C ILE A 123 -5.82 -5.81 -22.24
N VAL A 124 -6.33 -6.92 -21.71
CA VAL A 124 -6.69 -8.10 -22.53
C VAL A 124 -8.04 -7.82 -23.19
N GLN A 125 -8.09 -7.78 -24.52
CA GLN A 125 -9.31 -7.60 -25.32
C GLN A 125 -10.17 -8.86 -25.34
#